data_AF-H6BQM5-F1
#
_entry.id   AF-H6BQM5-F1
#
_cell.length_a   1.000
_cell.length_b   1.000
_cell.length_c   1.000
_cell.angle_alpha   90.00
_cell.angle_beta   90.00
_cell.angle_gamma   90.00
#
_symmetry.space_group_name_H-M   'P 1'
#
loop_
_entity.id
_entity.type
_entity.pdbx_description
1 polymer ?
#
loop_
_entity_poly.entity_id
_entity_poly.type
_entity_poly.pdbx_seq_one_letter_code
_entity_poly.pdbx_strand_id
1 'polypeptide(L)'
;MQLLSKRGFFLYRKAIIPPKTYRLFQISPSKMVKSEQDVIDDFNNTVNMTADELEEWLRGDESQKAGWSKNDGSGESIGHESGRKIVEILRKNPDKDPSKYDDDDLAHMRKVAAYNKRHLAQEEKAKQDTNSNSYRSLKNWGHDAQKEA
;
A
#
# COMPACT_ATOMS: atom_id res chain seq x y z
N MET A 1 -52.87 -23.13 51.43
CA MET A 1 -51.98 -22.30 50.60
C MET A 1 -52.80 -21.56 49.56
N GLN A 2 -52.58 -20.25 49.48
CA GLN A 2 -53.24 -19.19 48.69
C GLN A 2 -53.22 -19.46 47.16
N LEU A 3 -54.35 -19.34 46.45
CA LEU A 3 -54.92 -18.18 45.72
C LEU A 3 -54.31 -17.86 44.34
N LEU A 4 -55.01 -18.33 43.29
CA LEU A 4 -55.52 -17.62 42.11
C LEU A 4 -54.90 -16.27 41.64
N SER A 5 -54.52 -16.26 40.35
CA SER A 5 -55.03 -15.34 39.29
C SER A 5 -54.45 -13.92 39.09
N LYS A 6 -54.29 -13.59 37.79
CA LYS A 6 -54.40 -12.29 37.09
C LYS A 6 -53.13 -11.45 36.83
N ARG A 7 -52.96 -11.21 35.51
CA ARG A 7 -52.72 -9.92 34.81
C ARG A 7 -51.35 -9.24 34.88
N GLY A 8 -50.93 -8.79 33.69
CA GLY A 8 -49.97 -7.70 33.45
C GLY A 8 -49.58 -7.68 31.97
N PHE A 9 -50.46 -7.30 31.04
CA PHE A 9 -50.62 -5.94 30.50
C PHE A 9 -49.33 -5.10 30.44
N PHE A 10 -48.90 -4.85 29.20
CA PHE A 10 -48.30 -3.62 28.65
C PHE A 10 -47.26 -2.86 29.48
N LEU A 11 -46.08 -2.67 28.91
CA LEU A 11 -45.50 -1.33 28.65
C LEU A 11 -44.20 -1.48 27.84
N TYR A 12 -44.31 -1.51 26.50
CA TYR A 12 -43.19 -1.16 25.62
C TYR A 12 -42.97 0.36 25.73
N ARG A 13 -42.07 0.79 26.61
CA ARG A 13 -41.53 2.16 26.56
C ARG A 13 -40.57 2.25 25.37
N LYS A 14 -41.06 2.76 24.23
CA LYS A 14 -40.21 3.35 23.20
C LYS A 14 -39.48 4.54 23.83
N ALA A 15 -38.21 4.36 24.19
CA ALA A 15 -37.33 5.47 24.51
C ALA A 15 -37.10 6.27 23.22
N ILE A 16 -37.73 7.44 23.13
CA ILE A 16 -37.44 8.45 22.11
C ILE A 16 -36.12 9.10 22.54
N ILE A 17 -35.01 8.59 22.02
CA ILE A 17 -33.70 9.22 22.12
C ILE A 17 -33.66 10.26 20.98
N PRO A 18 -33.44 11.57 21.26
CA PRO A 18 -33.31 12.55 20.19
C PRO A 18 -32.05 12.24 19.38
N PRO A 19 -32.08 12.37 18.04
CA PRO A 19 -30.89 12.15 17.24
C PRO A 19 -29.83 13.18 17.65
N LYS A 20 -28.66 12.70 18.08
CA LYS A 20 -27.48 13.56 18.24
C LYS A 20 -27.26 14.28 16.92
N THR A 21 -27.38 15.60 16.94
CA THR A 21 -26.98 16.46 15.83
C THR A 21 -25.47 16.33 15.69
N TYR A 22 -25.02 15.42 14.83
CA TYR A 22 -23.65 15.43 14.35
C TYR A 22 -23.54 16.66 13.45
N ARG A 23 -22.90 17.72 13.97
CA ARG A 23 -22.39 18.80 13.16
C ARG A 23 -21.42 18.15 12.17
N LEU A 24 -21.88 17.96 10.93
CA LEU A 24 -21.02 17.63 9.81
C LEU A 24 -20.00 18.78 9.71
N PHE A 25 -18.84 18.58 10.32
CA PHE A 25 -17.64 19.24 9.84
C PHE A 25 -17.51 18.73 8.41
N GLN A 26 -17.74 19.62 7.44
CA GLN A 26 -17.42 19.39 6.05
C GLN A 26 -15.90 19.19 6.01
N ILE A 27 -15.45 17.96 6.22
CA ILE A 27 -14.14 17.55 5.75
C ILE A 27 -14.32 17.52 4.24
N SER A 28 -14.00 18.64 3.59
CA SER A 28 -13.74 18.65 2.16
C SER A 28 -12.74 17.51 1.91
N PRO A 29 -13.08 16.46 1.13
CA PRO A 29 -12.13 15.43 0.79
C PRO A 29 -11.20 15.99 -0.28
N SER A 30 -10.37 16.96 0.11
CA SER A 30 -9.15 17.29 -0.62
C SER A 30 -8.15 16.17 -0.33
N LYS A 31 -8.43 14.95 -0.79
CA LYS A 31 -7.35 14.12 -1.28
C LYS A 31 -6.88 14.84 -2.54
N MET A 32 -5.98 15.81 -2.39
CA MET A 32 -5.25 16.28 -3.56
C MET A 32 -4.56 15.05 -4.13
N VAL A 33 -5.04 14.58 -5.27
CA VAL A 33 -4.34 13.57 -6.05
C VAL A 33 -3.00 14.23 -6.35
N LYS A 34 -1.91 13.65 -5.83
CA LYS A 34 -0.57 14.20 -6.03
C LYS A 34 -0.37 14.49 -7.52
N SER A 35 0.23 15.64 -7.83
CA SER A 35 0.52 15.97 -9.23
C SER A 35 1.40 14.88 -9.84
N GLU A 36 1.35 14.72 -11.16
CA GLU A 36 2.17 13.72 -11.85
C GLU A 36 3.65 13.94 -11.57
N GLN A 37 4.08 15.20 -11.51
CA GLN A 37 5.45 15.55 -11.13
C GLN A 37 5.79 15.07 -9.72
N ASP A 38 4.94 15.32 -8.73
CA ASP A 38 5.20 14.86 -7.35
C ASP A 38 5.28 13.33 -7.25
N VAL A 39 4.58 12.62 -8.13
CA VAL A 39 4.59 11.15 -8.20
C VAL A 39 5.90 10.66 -8.77
N ILE A 40 6.36 11.28 -9.86
CA ILE A 40 7.64 10.97 -10.49
C ILE A 40 8.77 11.23 -9.50
N ASP A 41 8.74 12.38 -8.82
CA ASP A 41 9.73 12.73 -7.81
C ASP A 41 9.71 11.74 -6.64
N ASP A 42 8.52 11.42 -6.11
CA ASP A 42 8.38 10.44 -5.04
C ASP A 42 8.90 9.04 -5.44
N PHE A 43 8.59 8.60 -6.65
CA PHE A 43 9.05 7.33 -7.18
C PHE A 43 10.57 7.31 -7.29
N ASN A 44 11.16 8.33 -7.93
CA ASN A 44 12.60 8.45 -8.12
C ASN A 44 13.37 8.58 -6.80
N ASN A 45 12.75 9.18 -5.78
CA ASN A 45 13.32 9.29 -4.43
C ASN A 45 13.19 7.99 -3.63
N THR A 46 12.22 7.14 -3.95
CA THR A 46 11.98 5.89 -3.20
C THR A 46 12.59 4.67 -3.87
N VAL A 47 12.72 4.63 -5.18
CA VAL A 47 13.35 3.51 -5.91
C VAL A 47 14.84 3.82 -6.08
N ASN A 48 15.68 3.11 -5.32
CA ASN A 48 17.14 3.29 -5.29
C ASN A 48 17.92 2.15 -5.97
N MET A 49 17.21 1.11 -6.45
CA MET A 49 17.79 0.02 -7.24
C MET A 49 17.73 0.35 -8.73
N THR A 50 18.76 -0.04 -9.47
CA THR A 50 18.75 0.03 -10.94
C THR A 50 17.87 -1.07 -11.53
N ALA A 51 17.51 -0.96 -12.81
CA ALA A 51 16.73 -1.98 -13.50
C ALA A 51 17.41 -3.36 -13.45
N ASP A 52 18.73 -3.40 -13.65
CA ASP A 52 19.49 -4.66 -13.67
C ASP A 52 19.65 -5.25 -12.26
N GLU A 53 19.89 -4.41 -11.25
CA GLU A 53 19.94 -4.84 -9.84
C GLU A 53 18.59 -5.45 -9.40
N LEU A 54 17.49 -4.80 -9.79
CA LEU A 54 16.15 -5.27 -9.46
C LEU A 54 15.79 -6.54 -10.23
N GLU A 55 16.14 -6.63 -11.51
CA GLU A 55 15.90 -7.83 -12.30
C GLU A 55 16.64 -9.05 -11.71
N GLU A 56 17.90 -8.89 -11.35
CA GLU A 56 18.69 -9.98 -10.76
C GLU A 56 18.11 -10.41 -9.40
N TRP A 57 17.65 -9.45 -8.59
CA TRP A 57 16.95 -9.75 -7.35
C TRP A 57 15.65 -10.57 -7.57
N LEU A 58 14.83 -10.16 -8.55
CA LEU A 58 13.54 -10.82 -8.85
C LEU A 58 13.72 -12.26 -9.32
N ARG A 59 14.86 -12.62 -9.91
CA ARG A 59 15.17 -14.01 -10.30
C ARG A 59 15.37 -14.94 -9.11
N GLY A 60 15.69 -14.40 -7.92
CA GLY A 60 15.95 -15.20 -6.73
C GLY A 60 14.68 -15.74 -6.05
N ASP A 61 14.81 -16.93 -5.45
CA ASP A 61 13.75 -17.57 -4.65
C ASP A 61 13.20 -16.68 -3.52
N GLU A 62 14.07 -15.89 -2.91
CA GLU A 62 13.73 -15.00 -1.80
C GLU A 62 12.76 -13.90 -2.24
N SER A 63 12.87 -13.45 -3.48
CA SER A 63 11.97 -12.45 -4.06
C SER A 63 10.59 -13.05 -4.36
N GLN A 64 10.56 -14.26 -4.93
CA GLN A 64 9.32 -14.95 -5.30
C GLN A 64 8.46 -15.33 -4.07
N LYS A 65 9.11 -15.66 -2.95
CA LYS A 65 8.44 -16.03 -1.69
C LYS A 65 8.07 -14.83 -0.82
N ALA A 66 8.54 -13.63 -1.14
CA ALA A 66 8.32 -12.43 -0.34
C ALA A 66 7.03 -11.68 -0.70
N GLY A 67 6.29 -11.29 0.33
CA GLY A 67 5.10 -10.44 0.24
C GLY A 67 3.79 -11.21 0.24
N TRP A 68 2.71 -10.51 -0.12
CA TRP A 68 1.36 -11.07 -0.13
C TRP A 68 1.08 -11.75 -1.48
N SER A 69 0.77 -13.04 -1.47
CA SER A 69 0.33 -13.79 -2.65
C SER A 69 -0.97 -13.26 -3.20
N LYS A 70 -1.10 -13.22 -4.52
CA LYS A 70 -2.34 -12.87 -5.17
C LYS A 70 -3.37 -14.00 -5.03
N ASN A 71 -4.65 -13.61 -4.97
CA ASN A 71 -5.77 -14.56 -4.94
C ASN A 71 -6.23 -14.97 -6.36
N ASP A 72 -5.39 -14.76 -7.39
CA ASP A 72 -5.72 -15.03 -8.79
C ASP A 72 -5.24 -16.41 -9.28
N GLY A 73 -4.63 -17.21 -8.40
CA GLY A 73 -4.13 -18.55 -8.75
C GLY A 73 -2.80 -18.55 -9.50
N SER A 74 -2.18 -17.39 -9.74
CA SER A 74 -0.84 -17.31 -10.36
C SER A 74 0.28 -17.83 -9.44
N GLY A 75 0.04 -17.88 -8.12
CA GLY A 75 1.06 -18.20 -7.12
C GLY A 75 2.07 -17.06 -6.88
N GLU A 76 1.91 -15.93 -7.56
CA GLU A 76 2.84 -14.81 -7.51
C GLU A 76 2.46 -13.78 -6.44
N SER A 77 3.44 -13.12 -5.81
CA SER A 77 3.19 -12.01 -4.90
C SER A 77 2.94 -10.69 -5.64
N ILE A 78 2.14 -9.81 -5.02
CA ILE A 78 1.86 -8.47 -5.57
C ILE A 78 3.15 -7.64 -5.73
N GLY A 79 4.09 -7.82 -4.80
CA GLY A 79 5.38 -7.13 -4.84
C GLY A 79 6.25 -7.60 -6.00
N HIS A 80 6.29 -8.91 -6.27
CA HIS A 80 7.09 -9.47 -7.35
C HIS A 80 6.62 -9.00 -8.73
N GLU A 81 5.31 -8.97 -8.98
CA GLU A 81 4.77 -8.40 -10.23
C GLU A 81 5.09 -6.90 -10.33
N SER A 82 4.95 -6.19 -9.22
CA SER A 82 5.26 -4.76 -9.18
C SER A 82 6.72 -4.50 -9.53
N GLY A 83 7.63 -5.34 -9.05
CA GLY A 83 9.05 -5.27 -9.37
C GLY A 83 9.32 -5.39 -10.86
N ARG A 84 8.67 -6.34 -11.55
CA ARG A 84 8.82 -6.46 -13.01
C ARG A 84 8.39 -5.20 -13.75
N LYS A 85 7.25 -4.63 -13.37
CA LYS A 85 6.78 -3.36 -13.94
C LYS A 85 7.74 -2.21 -13.67
N ILE A 86 8.36 -2.16 -12.49
CA ILE A 86 9.39 -1.15 -12.19
C ILE A 86 10.59 -1.32 -13.13
N VAL A 87 11.05 -2.56 -13.36
CA VAL A 87 12.14 -2.83 -14.33
C VAL A 87 11.78 -2.34 -15.73
N GLU A 88 10.55 -2.59 -16.19
CA GLU A 88 10.04 -2.11 -17.48
C GLU A 88 10.04 -0.58 -17.57
N ILE A 89 9.52 0.11 -16.55
CA ILE A 89 9.50 1.59 -16.47
C ILE A 89 10.93 2.15 -16.52
N LEU A 90 11.84 1.59 -15.72
CA LEU A 90 13.24 2.04 -15.66
C LEU A 90 13.99 1.82 -16.98
N ARG A 91 13.69 0.73 -17.71
CA ARG A 91 14.28 0.45 -19.03
C ARG A 91 13.67 1.30 -20.14
N LYS A 92 12.38 1.58 -20.06
CA LYS A 92 11.66 2.45 -21.01
C LYS A 92 12.16 3.89 -20.94
N ASN A 93 12.48 4.38 -19.74
CA ASN A 93 12.88 5.77 -19.53
C ASN A 93 14.08 5.91 -18.57
N PRO A 94 15.29 5.54 -19.00
CA PRO A 94 16.49 5.62 -18.17
C PRO A 94 16.87 7.05 -17.79
N ASP A 95 16.53 8.04 -18.63
CA ASP A 95 16.79 9.46 -18.41
C ASP A 95 15.79 10.11 -17.43
N LYS A 96 14.76 9.36 -17.00
CA LYS A 96 13.69 9.81 -16.08
C LYS A 96 12.93 11.05 -16.57
N ASP A 97 12.80 11.20 -17.90
CA ASP A 97 12.07 12.31 -18.53
C ASP A 97 10.57 12.20 -18.23
N PRO A 98 9.95 13.17 -17.52
CA PRO A 98 8.54 13.13 -17.18
C PRO A 98 7.59 12.96 -18.37
N SER A 99 7.98 13.44 -19.55
CA SER A 99 7.13 13.41 -20.76
C SER A 99 7.02 12.03 -21.42
N LYS A 100 7.86 11.07 -21.02
CA LYS A 100 7.91 9.71 -21.60
C LYS A 100 7.08 8.68 -20.83
N TYR A 101 6.50 9.06 -19.70
CA TYR A 101 5.62 8.19 -18.92
C TYR A 101 4.19 8.27 -19.44
N ASP A 102 3.53 7.12 -19.53
CA ASP A 102 2.09 7.07 -19.80
C ASP A 102 1.29 7.00 -18.48
N ASP A 103 -0.03 7.07 -18.60
CA ASP A 103 -0.93 7.06 -17.44
C ASP A 103 -0.81 5.78 -16.60
N ASP A 104 -0.50 4.65 -17.22
CA ASP A 104 -0.33 3.36 -16.55
C ASP A 104 0.99 3.33 -15.75
N ASP A 105 2.08 3.86 -16.32
CA ASP A 105 3.35 4.07 -15.64
C ASP A 105 3.13 4.96 -14.41
N LEU A 106 2.46 6.12 -14.57
CA LEU A 106 2.20 7.07 -13.49
C LEU A 106 1.30 6.48 -12.40
N ALA A 107 0.30 5.69 -12.77
CA ALA A 107 -0.55 4.98 -11.82
C ALA A 107 0.24 3.96 -11.00
N HIS A 108 1.15 3.22 -11.65
CA HIS A 108 2.01 2.26 -10.97
C HIS A 108 3.05 2.96 -10.08
N MET A 109 3.68 4.04 -10.56
CA MET A 109 4.62 4.86 -9.79
C MET A 109 3.97 5.41 -8.51
N ARG A 110 2.71 5.87 -8.57
CA ARG A 110 1.93 6.27 -7.39
C ARG A 110 1.84 5.14 -6.36
N LYS A 111 1.56 3.93 -6.83
CA LYS A 111 1.41 2.74 -5.98
C LYS A 111 2.73 2.39 -5.30
N VAL A 112 3.82 2.38 -6.06
CA VAL A 112 5.17 2.08 -5.57
C VAL A 112 5.61 3.10 -4.51
N ALA A 113 5.52 4.39 -4.83
CA ALA A 113 5.85 5.47 -3.91
C ALA A 113 5.05 5.38 -2.60
N ALA A 114 3.73 5.17 -2.70
CA ALA A 114 2.87 5.04 -1.52
C ALA A 114 3.20 3.79 -0.68
N TYR A 115 3.53 2.67 -1.33
CA TYR A 115 3.92 1.44 -0.65
C TYR A 115 5.23 1.63 0.12
N ASN A 116 6.27 2.15 -0.55
CA ASN A 116 7.60 2.34 0.01
C ASN A 116 7.56 3.33 1.18
N LYS A 117 6.94 4.51 1.00
CA LYS A 117 6.83 5.51 2.09
C LYS A 117 6.14 4.97 3.34
N ARG A 118 5.04 4.25 3.17
CA ARG A 118 4.30 3.70 4.31
C ARG A 118 5.10 2.60 5.01
N HIS A 119 5.74 1.71 4.25
CA HIS A 119 6.53 0.63 4.84
C HIS A 119 7.79 1.15 5.54
N LEU A 120 8.49 2.12 4.95
CA LEU A 120 9.65 2.76 5.57
C LEU A 120 9.30 3.49 6.87
N ALA A 121 8.11 4.10 6.95
CA ALA A 121 7.64 4.74 8.17
C ALA A 121 7.18 3.74 9.25
N GLN A 122 6.74 2.55 8.85
CA GLN A 122 6.25 1.51 9.76
C GLN A 122 7.36 0.59 10.29
N GLU A 123 8.44 0.41 9.52
CA GLU A 123 9.44 -0.63 9.77
C GLU A 123 10.84 -0.02 10.00
N GLU A 124 11.10 0.52 11.20
CA GLU A 124 12.48 0.78 11.64
C GLU A 124 13.34 -0.51 11.60
N LYS A 125 12.69 -1.68 11.78
CA LYS A 125 13.32 -3.01 11.77
C LYS A 125 13.80 -3.48 10.40
N ALA A 126 13.19 -3.03 9.29
CA ALA A 126 13.62 -3.43 7.96
C ALA A 126 15.04 -2.95 7.62
N LYS A 127 15.52 -1.90 8.30
CA LYS A 127 16.92 -1.44 8.24
C LYS A 127 17.88 -2.34 9.01
N GLN A 128 17.39 -3.12 9.97
CA GLN A 128 18.21 -3.89 10.91
C GLN A 128 18.29 -5.38 10.57
N ASP A 129 17.28 -5.93 9.88
CA ASP A 129 17.23 -7.36 9.53
C ASP A 129 16.97 -7.60 8.03
N THR A 130 18.02 -7.98 7.32
CA THR A 130 18.00 -8.33 5.89
C THR A 130 17.31 -9.66 5.60
N ASN A 131 17.08 -10.50 6.61
CA ASN A 131 16.34 -11.76 6.46
C ASN A 131 14.84 -11.58 6.65
N SER A 132 14.38 -10.39 7.04
CA SER A 132 12.96 -10.14 7.25
C SER A 132 12.16 -10.15 5.94
N ASN A 133 10.92 -10.64 6.02
CA ASN A 133 9.98 -10.57 4.89
C ASN A 133 9.73 -9.12 4.43
N SER A 134 9.82 -8.16 5.35
CA SER A 134 9.68 -6.73 5.07
C SER A 134 10.81 -6.20 4.20
N TYR A 135 12.07 -6.55 4.50
CA TYR A 135 13.22 -6.18 3.68
C TYR A 135 13.11 -6.75 2.27
N ARG A 136 12.82 -8.06 2.17
CA ARG A 136 12.66 -8.75 0.87
C ARG A 136 11.52 -8.16 0.04
N SER A 137 10.40 -7.81 0.71
CA SER A 137 9.29 -7.13 0.05
C SER A 137 9.72 -5.75 -0.44
N LEU A 138 10.35 -4.90 0.38
CA LEU A 138 10.84 -3.58 -0.05
C LEU A 138 11.74 -3.67 -1.29
N LYS A 139 12.64 -4.66 -1.36
CA LYS A 139 13.45 -4.91 -2.57
C LYS A 139 12.61 -5.27 -3.79
N ASN A 140 11.54 -6.07 -3.63
CA ASN A 140 10.60 -6.32 -4.74
C ASN A 140 9.93 -5.03 -5.25
N TRP A 141 9.82 -4.00 -4.41
CA TRP A 141 9.31 -2.67 -4.77
C TRP A 141 10.42 -1.69 -5.19
N GLY A 142 11.62 -2.19 -5.49
CA GLY A 142 12.75 -1.40 -5.99
C GLY A 142 13.49 -0.56 -4.94
N HIS A 143 13.21 -0.79 -3.65
CA HIS A 143 13.89 -0.11 -2.55
C HIS A 143 14.77 -1.07 -1.75
N ASP A 144 16.09 -0.88 -1.80
CA ASP A 144 17.03 -1.55 -0.91
C ASP A 144 17.30 -0.71 0.33
N ALA A 145 16.82 -1.17 1.49
CA ALA A 145 16.98 -0.46 2.76
C ALA A 145 18.43 -0.41 3.27
N GLN A 146 19.35 -1.22 2.72
CA GLN A 146 20.79 -1.17 3.04
C GLN A 146 21.58 -0.22 2.14
N LYS A 147 20.98 0.22 1.03
CA LYS A 147 21.63 1.16 0.12
C LYS A 147 21.36 2.57 0.64
N GLU A 148 22.40 3.23 1.11
CA GLU A 148 22.31 4.65 1.47
C GLU A 148 21.92 5.45 0.21
N ALA A 149 21.04 6.44 0.41
CA ALA A 149 20.51 7.30 -0.65
C ALA A 149 21.52 8.39 -1.03
#